data_AF-A0A453CWN5-F1
#
_entry.id   AF-A0A453CWN5-F1
#
_cell.length_a   1.000
_cell.length_b   1.000
_cell.length_c   1.000
_cell.angle_alpha   90.00
_cell.angle_beta   90.00
_cell.angle_gamma   90.00
#
_symmetry.space_group_name_H-M   'P 1'
#
loop_
_entity.id
_entity.type
_entity.pdbx_description
1 polymer ?
#
loop_
_entity_poly.entity_id
_entity_poly.type
_entity_poly.pdbx_seq_one_letter_code
_entity_poly.pdbx_strand_id
1 'polypeptide(L)'
;MAMRKNKVHEFEADVPAADLWGLYGTLRAAELLPELLPQVLAKIQLVSGDGDVGTILELTFAPGEISRNHPSILKSSTCILTE
;
A
#
# COMPACT_ATOMS: atom_id res chain seq x y z
N MET A 1 2.44 28.29 10.03
CA MET A 1 3.07 26.95 10.02
C MET A 1 1.95 25.92 10.04
N ALA A 2 1.87 25.03 9.05
CA ALA A 2 0.82 24.00 9.02
C ALA A 2 1.21 22.83 9.93
N MET A 3 0.33 22.45 10.85
CA MET A 3 0.56 21.37 11.83
C MET A 3 0.21 20.02 11.18
N ARG A 4 1.15 19.07 11.19
CA ARG A 4 0.92 17.71 10.69
C ARG A 4 0.01 16.97 11.67
N LYS A 5 -1.14 16.46 11.19
CA LYS A 5 -1.97 15.53 11.95
C LYS A 5 -1.41 14.12 11.76
N ASN A 6 -1.16 13.40 12.86
CA ASN A 6 -0.77 11.99 12.86
C ASN A 6 -1.90 11.14 13.44
N LYS A 7 -2.13 9.95 12.88
CA LYS A 7 -3.03 8.92 13.41
C LYS A 7 -2.26 7.61 13.45
N VAL A 8 -2.19 6.98 14.62
CA VAL A 8 -1.56 5.67 14.83
C VAL A 8 -2.67 4.66 15.11
N HIS A 9 -2.53 3.46 14.56
CA HIS A 9 -3.38 2.31 14.84
C HIS A 9 -2.50 1.09 15.00
N GLU A 10 -2.68 0.36 16.09
CA GLU A 10 -1.95 -0.86 16.40
C GLU A 10 -2.91 -2.04 16.34
N PHE A 11 -2.44 -3.15 15.78
CA PHE A 11 -3.18 -4.40 15.64
C PHE A 11 -2.23 -5.56 15.91
N GLU A 12 -2.59 -6.42 16.85
CA GLU A 12 -1.83 -7.63 17.15
C GLU A 12 -2.20 -8.71 16.14
N ALA A 13 -1.20 -9.16 15.38
CA ALA A 13 -1.36 -10.21 14.38
C ALA A 13 -0.91 -11.56 14.96
N ASP A 14 -1.70 -12.61 14.74
CA ASP A 14 -1.40 -13.98 15.17
C ASP A 14 -0.40 -14.68 14.21
N VAL A 15 0.66 -13.96 13.85
CA VAL A 15 1.72 -14.43 12.96
C VAL A 15 3.05 -13.80 13.37
N PRO A 16 4.19 -14.51 13.26
CA PRO A 16 5.49 -13.94 13.56
C PRO A 16 5.79 -12.70 12.73
N ALA A 17 6.40 -11.69 13.36
CA ALA A 17 6.79 -10.46 12.68
C ALA A 17 7.70 -10.71 11.46
N ALA A 18 8.60 -11.70 11.55
CA ALA A 18 9.49 -12.07 10.46
C ALA A 18 8.72 -12.56 9.21
N ASP A 19 7.64 -13.31 9.40
CA ASP A 19 6.83 -13.84 8.30
C ASP A 19 6.02 -12.73 7.64
N LEU A 20 5.44 -11.82 8.45
CA LEU A 20 4.78 -10.61 7.94
C LEU A 20 5.77 -9.73 7.17
N TRP A 21 6.96 -9.50 7.72
CA TRP A 21 7.96 -8.65 7.07
C TRP A 21 8.50 -9.27 5.79
N GLY A 22 8.70 -10.60 5.75
CA GLY A 22 9.10 -11.30 4.53
C GLY A 22 8.09 -11.15 3.38
N LEU A 23 6.81 -10.89 3.70
CA LEU A 23 5.79 -10.57 2.72
C LEU A 23 5.74 -9.07 2.40
N TYR A 24 5.53 -8.21 3.41
CA TYR A 24 5.29 -6.77 3.24
C TYR A 24 6.54 -5.97 2.87
N GLY A 25 7.72 -6.42 3.28
CA GLY A 25 9.01 -5.79 2.97
C GLY A 25 9.58 -6.21 1.61
N THR A 26 8.82 -6.89 0.76
CA THR A 26 9.26 -7.33 -0.58
C THR A 26 8.19 -7.03 -1.63
N LEU A 27 8.55 -7.17 -2.91
CA LEU A 27 7.60 -7.05 -4.02
C LEU A 27 6.48 -8.11 -3.99
N ARG A 28 6.64 -9.18 -3.20
CA ARG A 28 5.64 -10.25 -3.09
C ARG A 28 4.30 -9.75 -2.56
N ALA A 29 4.30 -8.74 -1.68
CA ALA A 29 3.05 -8.12 -1.25
C ALA A 29 2.31 -7.44 -2.42
N ALA A 30 3.03 -6.78 -3.33
CA ALA A 30 2.43 -6.14 -4.50
C ALA A 30 1.75 -7.15 -5.44
N GLU A 31 2.27 -8.37 -5.51
CA GLU A 31 1.70 -9.47 -6.31
C GLU A 31 0.47 -10.08 -5.66
N LEU A 32 0.49 -10.30 -4.34
CA LEU A 32 -0.59 -11.00 -3.63
C LEU A 32 -1.76 -10.10 -3.23
N LEU A 33 -1.53 -8.83 -2.93
CA LEU A 33 -2.57 -7.92 -2.43
C LEU A 33 -3.79 -7.78 -3.36
N PRO A 34 -3.65 -7.70 -4.70
CA PRO A 34 -4.80 -7.69 -5.61
C PRO A 34 -5.62 -8.98 -5.56
N GLU A 35 -5.00 -10.13 -5.30
CA GLU A 35 -5.69 -11.43 -5.21
C GLU A 35 -6.39 -11.62 -3.86
N LEU A 36 -5.74 -11.17 -2.78
CA LEU A 36 -6.26 -11.31 -1.41
C LEU A 36 -7.36 -10.28 -1.09
N LEU A 37 -7.26 -9.08 -1.67
CA LEU A 37 -8.17 -7.95 -1.40
C LEU A 37 -8.70 -7.33 -2.70
N PRO A 38 -9.31 -8.11 -3.62
CA PRO A 38 -9.78 -7.61 -4.92
C PRO A 38 -10.87 -6.55 -4.80
N GLN A 39 -11.58 -6.50 -3.67
CA GLN A 39 -12.58 -5.49 -3.35
C GLN A 39 -11.97 -4.13 -2.96
N VAL A 40 -10.67 -4.07 -2.65
CA VAL A 40 -9.96 -2.84 -2.27
C VAL A 40 -8.98 -2.44 -3.36
N LEU A 41 -8.17 -3.38 -3.84
CA LEU A 41 -7.09 -3.15 -4.80
C LEU A 41 -7.39 -3.92 -6.08
N ALA A 42 -7.62 -3.19 -7.16
CA ALA A 42 -7.85 -3.77 -8.48
C ALA A 42 -6.55 -4.15 -9.19
N LYS A 43 -5.46 -3.41 -8.96
CA LYS A 43 -4.16 -3.65 -9.61
C LYS A 43 -3.03 -3.00 -8.82
N ILE A 44 -1.84 -3.61 -8.88
CA ILE A 44 -0.58 -2.97 -8.49
C ILE A 44 0.42 -3.17 -9.63
N GLN A 45 1.21 -2.13 -9.93
CA GLN A 45 2.23 -2.15 -10.97
C GLN A 45 3.55 -1.63 -10.42
N LEU A 46 4.65 -2.34 -10.68
CA LEU A 46 5.99 -1.86 -10.39
C LEU A 46 6.41 -0.84 -11.44
N VAL A 47 6.77 0.37 -10.99
CA VAL A 47 7.27 1.45 -11.85
C VAL A 47 8.81 1.45 -11.85
N SER A 48 9.43 1.26 -10.70
CA SER A 48 10.90 1.20 -10.54
C SER A 48 11.27 0.58 -9.19
N GLY A 49 12.44 -0.07 -9.12
CA GLY A 49 12.97 -0.68 -7.90
C GLY A 49 12.90 -2.21 -7.88
N ASP A 50 13.34 -2.79 -6.78
CA ASP A 50 13.55 -4.23 -6.58
C ASP A 50 12.84 -4.77 -5.32
N GLY A 51 12.06 -3.92 -4.64
CA GLY A 51 11.41 -4.23 -3.38
C GLY A 51 12.09 -3.60 -2.16
N ASP A 52 13.26 -3.00 -2.34
CA ASP A 52 13.96 -2.27 -1.28
C ASP A 52 13.58 -0.78 -1.26
N VAL A 53 14.30 0.00 -0.45
CA VAL A 53 14.08 1.43 -0.27
C VAL A 53 14.20 2.17 -1.60
N GLY A 54 13.19 3.01 -1.89
CA GLY A 54 13.10 3.74 -3.15
C GLY A 54 12.34 3.01 -4.25
N THR A 55 11.79 1.82 -3.97
CA THR A 55 10.82 1.17 -4.86
C THR A 55 9.57 2.02 -5.05
N ILE A 56 9.09 2.12 -6.29
CA ILE A 56 7.92 2.89 -6.69
C ILE A 56 6.88 1.93 -7.27
N LEU A 57 5.72 1.88 -6.61
CA LEU A 57 4.55 1.11 -7.03
C LEU A 57 3.40 2.06 -7.41
N GLU A 58 2.69 1.72 -8.48
CA GLU A 58 1.43 2.33 -8.85
C GLU A 58 0.28 1.42 -8.42
N LEU A 59 -0.61 1.94 -7.55
CA LEU A 59 -1.74 1.20 -7.02
C LEU A 59 -3.05 1.69 -7.67
N THR A 60 -3.86 0.75 -8.16
CA THR A 60 -5.21 0.99 -8.66
C THR A 60 -6.21 0.40 -7.68
N PHE A 61 -7.08 1.24 -7.12
CA PHE A 61 -8.13 0.81 -6.20
C PHE A 61 -9.37 0.34 -6.96
N ALA A 62 -10.06 -0.65 -6.42
CA ALA A 62 -11.31 -1.14 -7.01
C ALA A 62 -12.40 -0.04 -6.94
N PRO A 63 -13.26 0.07 -7.97
CA PRO A 63 -14.35 1.04 -7.95
C PRO A 63 -15.44 0.63 -6.92
N GLY A 64 -15.50 1.29 -5.75
CA GLY A 64 -16.60 1.15 -4.78
C GLY A 64 -16.51 2.02 -3.49
N GLU A 65 -17.60 2.74 -3.16
CA GLU A 65 -17.94 3.54 -1.94
C GLU A 65 -16.87 4.48 -1.32
N ILE A 66 -15.87 4.96 -2.05
CA ILE A 66 -15.25 6.25 -1.71
C ILE A 66 -16.22 7.37 -2.11
N SER A 67 -17.14 7.69 -1.20
CA SER A 67 -18.12 8.76 -1.32
C SER A 67 -17.47 10.09 -1.77
N ARG A 68 -17.81 10.49 -2.99
CA ARG A 68 -18.11 11.85 -3.49
C ARG A 68 -17.57 13.01 -2.63
N ASN A 69 -16.38 13.55 -2.95
CA ASN A 69 -16.23 15.01 -3.17
C ASN A 69 -14.85 15.51 -3.65
N HIS A 70 -13.94 14.67 -4.13
CA HIS A 70 -12.71 15.19 -4.74
C HIS A 70 -12.54 14.64 -6.17
N PRO A 71 -12.82 15.44 -7.21
CA PRO A 71 -12.37 15.11 -8.55
C PRO A 71 -10.83 15.16 -8.53
N SER A 72 -10.21 14.21 -9.21
CA SER A 72 -8.76 14.04 -9.34
C SER A 72 -8.00 13.75 -8.04
N ILE A 73 -7.87 12.46 -7.69
CA ILE A 73 -6.57 11.98 -7.24
C ILE A 73 -6.31 10.59 -7.84
N LEU A 74 -5.61 10.57 -8.98
CA LEU A 74 -4.62 9.53 -9.23
C LEU A 74 -3.69 9.55 -8.02
N LYS A 75 -3.97 8.74 -7.01
CA LYS A 75 -3.10 8.61 -5.84
C LYS A 75 -2.08 7.56 -6.24
N SER A 76 -1.10 7.99 -7.03
CA SER A 76 0.23 7.37 -7.00
C SER A 76 0.71 7.49 -5.55
N SER A 77 0.31 6.51 -4.73
CA SER A 77 0.89 6.34 -3.41
C SER A 77 2.22 5.67 -3.63
N THR A 78 3.28 6.46 -3.75
CA THR A 78 4.65 5.97 -3.64
C THR A 78 4.80 5.35 -2.26
N CYS A 79 4.68 4.03 -2.17
CA CYS A 79 5.10 3.28 -1.00
C CYS A 79 6.63 3.32 -0.96
N ILE A 80 7.20 4.36 -0.34
CA ILE A 80 8.59 4.30 0.10
C ILE A 80 8.58 3.35 1.30
N LEU A 81 8.77 2.04 1.05
CA LEU A 81 9.22 1.14 2.11
C LEU A 81 10.55 1.74 2.58
N THR A 82 10.55 2.37 3.75
CA THR A 82 11.77 2.91 4.37
C THR A 82 11.95 2.15 5.68
N GLU A 83 13.22 1.87 5.99
CA GLU A 83 13.73 1.07 7.12
C GLU A 83 12.95 1.15 8.44
#